data_AF-A0A725VJ95-F1
#
_entry.id   AF-A0A725VJ95-F1
#
_cell.length_a   1.000
_cell.length_b   1.000
_cell.length_c   1.000
_cell.angle_alpha   90.00
_cell.angle_beta   90.00
_cell.angle_gamma   90.00
#
_symmetry.space_group_name_H-M   'P 1'
#
loop_
_entity.id
_entity.type
_entity.pdbx_description
1 polymer ?
#
loop_
_entity_poly.entity_id
_entity_poly.type
_entity_poly.pdbx_seq_one_letter_code
_entity_poly.pdbx_strand_id
1 'polypeptide(L)'
;MTMSDLSATGAKPQRVRVFSQSVAMAFEVNLDKSRSADNSAFVTETEKYYLSLQFAPPSDNREYGWNSEGSILMKLSQNEAMALASVFLRIKPTLKFEKRKTTHRTHQAYKNINIGPNDRGGLLVSASIVPVKMGTFKPLNYNLPVTQMDCVSTGLFLLGFLTLKMPWVSSESIITALRLSESKSGQ
;
A
#
# COMPACT_ATOMS: atom_id res chain seq x y z
N MET A 1 -0.81 -4.98 24.96
CA MET A 1 -0.20 -3.70 24.56
C MET A 1 -1.22 -2.61 24.80
N THR A 2 -0.99 -1.81 25.85
CA THR A 2 -1.88 -0.72 26.27
C THR A 2 -1.56 0.55 25.47
N MET A 3 -2.52 1.47 25.37
CA MET A 3 -2.45 2.78 24.67
C MET A 3 -1.18 3.63 24.91
N SER A 4 -0.35 3.26 25.88
CA SER A 4 0.90 3.88 26.28
C SER A 4 2.01 3.84 25.22
N ASP A 5 1.98 2.89 24.27
CA ASP A 5 3.05 2.77 23.25
C ASP A 5 2.80 3.65 22.01
N LEU A 6 1.57 4.16 21.84
CA LEU A 6 1.24 5.11 20.76
C LEU A 6 1.71 6.54 21.06
N SER A 7 1.92 6.89 22.33
CA SER A 7 2.37 8.23 22.74
C SER A 7 3.88 8.44 22.67
N ALA A 8 4.67 7.39 22.43
CA ALA A 8 6.14 7.49 22.33
C ALA A 8 6.63 8.04 20.97
N THR A 9 5.74 8.14 19.96
CA THR A 9 6.07 8.72 18.65
C THR A 9 5.15 9.90 18.36
N GLY A 10 5.56 11.10 18.77
CA GLY A 10 4.77 12.32 18.57
C GLY A 10 4.21 12.42 17.15
N ALA A 11 2.89 12.27 17.01
CA ALA A 11 2.00 12.66 15.92
C ALA A 11 2.54 12.65 14.47
N LYS A 12 3.48 11.77 14.12
CA LYS A 12 3.97 11.64 12.74
C LYS A 12 3.19 10.52 12.05
N PRO A 13 2.62 10.76 10.85
CA PRO A 13 1.99 9.71 10.07
C PRO A 13 2.99 8.58 9.85
N GLN A 14 2.63 7.36 10.25
CA GLN A 14 3.44 6.18 10.01
C GLN A 14 3.42 5.88 8.52
N ARG A 15 4.60 5.94 7.89
CA ARG A 15 4.76 5.71 6.45
C ARG A 15 6.06 4.98 6.15
N VAL A 16 6.05 4.19 5.08
CA VAL A 16 7.25 3.64 4.44
C VAL A 16 7.32 4.15 3.01
N ARG A 17 8.52 4.48 2.54
CA ARG A 17 8.76 5.02 1.19
C ARG A 17 9.86 4.24 0.49
N VAL A 18 9.69 4.04 -0.80
CA VAL A 18 10.68 3.45 -1.70
C VAL A 18 10.91 4.44 -2.84
N PHE A 19 12.17 4.71 -3.14
CA PHE A 19 12.56 5.75 -4.10
C PHE A 19 13.32 5.15 -5.27
N SER A 20 13.06 5.68 -6.47
CA SER A 20 13.86 5.42 -7.66
C SER A 20 13.95 6.69 -8.51
N GLN A 21 14.93 6.74 -9.42
CA GLN A 21 15.16 7.93 -10.25
C GLN A 21 13.92 8.41 -11.02
N SER A 22 12.99 7.50 -11.37
CA SER A 22 11.84 7.79 -12.23
C SER A 22 10.49 7.79 -11.51
N VAL A 23 10.42 7.33 -10.25
CA VAL A 23 9.18 7.26 -9.46
C VAL A 23 9.49 6.93 -8.00
N ALA A 24 8.67 7.44 -7.08
CA ALA A 24 8.63 6.99 -5.68
C ALA A 24 7.31 6.31 -5.36
N MET A 25 7.33 5.40 -4.39
CA MET A 25 6.16 4.75 -3.82
C MET A 25 6.11 5.01 -2.31
N ALA A 26 4.91 5.19 -1.77
CA ALA A 26 4.69 5.31 -0.33
C ALA A 26 3.48 4.50 0.10
N PHE A 27 3.60 3.84 1.26
CA PHE A 27 2.45 3.40 2.04
C PHE A 27 2.31 4.31 3.26
N GLU A 28 1.08 4.74 3.55
CA GLU A 28 0.81 5.64 4.68
C GLU A 28 -0.42 5.16 5.45
N VAL A 29 -0.28 5.07 6.77
CA VAL A 29 -1.41 4.84 7.68
C VAL A 29 -2.06 6.19 7.97
N ASN A 30 -3.34 6.29 7.66
CA ASN A 30 -4.12 7.50 7.78
C ASN A 30 -5.24 7.32 8.79
N LEU A 31 -5.60 8.39 9.49
CA LEU A 31 -6.81 8.45 10.30
C LEU A 31 -8.00 8.86 9.41
N ASP A 32 -9.07 8.09 9.47
CA ASP A 32 -10.34 8.41 8.85
C ASP A 32 -11.04 9.47 9.69
N LYS A 33 -10.93 10.73 9.25
CA LYS A 33 -11.52 11.89 9.93
C LYS A 33 -13.04 11.80 10.07
N SER A 34 -13.70 11.01 9.22
CA SER A 34 -15.16 10.79 9.35
C SER A 34 -15.51 9.92 10.56
N ARG A 35 -14.56 9.12 11.06
CA ARG A 35 -14.72 8.20 12.18
C ARG A 35 -13.88 8.59 13.41
N SER A 36 -13.08 9.65 13.31
CA SER A 36 -12.13 10.01 14.37
C SER A 36 -12.82 10.43 15.67
N ALA A 37 -14.01 11.02 15.58
CA ALA A 37 -14.83 11.41 16.74
C ALA A 37 -15.89 10.35 17.11
N ASP A 38 -16.00 9.27 16.34
CA ASP A 38 -16.96 8.20 16.61
C ASP A 38 -16.40 7.30 17.72
N ASN A 39 -16.98 7.46 18.91
CA ASN A 39 -16.70 6.66 20.10
C ASN A 39 -17.86 5.70 20.41
N SER A 40 -18.69 5.37 19.42
CA SER A 40 -19.73 4.38 19.59
C SER A 40 -19.12 2.99 19.86
N ALA A 41 -19.86 2.15 20.60
CA ALA A 41 -19.44 0.78 20.87
C ALA A 41 -19.30 -0.10 19.61
N PHE A 42 -19.72 0.43 18.45
CA PHE A 42 -19.70 -0.26 17.15
C PHE A 42 -18.49 0.08 16.29
N VAL A 43 -17.69 1.08 16.66
CA VAL A 43 -16.47 1.45 15.94
C VAL A 43 -15.27 1.26 16.86
N THR A 44 -14.44 0.27 16.54
CA THR A 44 -13.19 0.04 17.24
C THR A 44 -12.16 1.10 16.83
N GLU A 45 -11.24 1.43 17.75
CA GLU A 45 -10.16 2.39 17.47
C GLU A 45 -9.37 2.00 16.20
N THR A 46 -9.16 0.70 15.99
CA THR A 46 -8.45 0.18 14.82
C THR A 46 -9.16 0.47 13.50
N GLU A 47 -10.49 0.55 13.49
CA GLU A 47 -11.31 0.84 12.31
C GLU A 47 -11.25 2.30 11.87
N LYS A 48 -10.76 3.18 12.75
CA LYS A 48 -10.49 4.58 12.41
C LYS A 48 -9.28 4.73 11.49
N TYR A 49 -8.43 3.72 11.35
CA TYR A 49 -7.24 3.81 10.50
C TYR A 49 -7.48 3.19 9.12
N TYR A 50 -6.83 3.70 8.08
CA TYR A 50 -6.78 3.06 6.77
C TYR A 50 -5.42 3.22 6.13
N LEU A 51 -5.09 2.29 5.23
CA LEU A 51 -3.84 2.31 4.50
C LEU A 51 -4.05 2.94 3.13
N SER A 52 -3.18 3.87 2.75
CA SER A 52 -3.07 4.35 1.38
C SER A 52 -1.78 3.86 0.73
N LEU A 53 -1.82 3.70 -0.58
CA LEU A 53 -0.67 3.49 -1.44
C LEU A 53 -0.61 4.63 -2.45
N GLN A 54 0.56 5.24 -2.57
CA GLN A 54 0.79 6.36 -3.47
C GLN A 54 2.03 6.13 -4.34
N PHE A 55 1.95 6.51 -5.61
CA PHE A 55 3.08 6.66 -6.52
C PHE A 55 3.23 8.12 -6.91
N ALA A 56 4.46 8.61 -6.99
CA ALA A 56 4.74 9.99 -7.32
C ALA A 56 5.88 10.08 -8.35
N PRO A 57 5.72 10.86 -9.44
CA PRO A 57 6.81 11.14 -10.35
C PRO A 57 7.87 12.03 -9.69
N PRO A 58 9.10 12.06 -10.23
CA PRO A 58 10.10 13.04 -9.85
C PRO A 58 9.57 14.46 -10.03
N SER A 59 10.00 15.34 -9.14
CA SER A 59 9.78 16.78 -9.19
C SER A 59 11.13 17.48 -9.20
N ASP A 60 11.12 18.81 -9.35
CA ASP A 60 12.32 19.62 -9.21
C ASP A 60 13.00 19.41 -7.84
N ASN A 61 14.28 19.74 -7.77
CA ASN A 61 15.09 19.69 -6.53
C ASN A 61 15.23 18.29 -5.88
N ARG A 62 15.23 17.22 -6.68
CA ARG A 62 15.36 15.82 -6.21
C ARG A 62 14.21 15.39 -5.28
N GLU A 63 13.08 16.06 -5.38
CA GLU A 63 11.85 15.70 -4.69
C GLU A 63 10.93 14.86 -5.58
N TYR A 64 9.76 14.50 -5.05
CA TYR A 64 8.72 13.78 -5.79
C TYR A 64 7.41 14.55 -5.68
N GLY A 65 6.70 14.63 -6.80
CA GLY A 65 5.44 15.34 -6.92
C GLY A 65 4.28 14.55 -6.32
N TRP A 66 4.27 14.32 -5.00
CA TRP A 66 3.23 13.55 -4.31
C TRP A 66 1.83 14.12 -4.54
N ASN A 67 1.69 15.42 -4.74
CA ASN A 67 0.41 16.09 -5.02
C ASN A 67 0.25 16.52 -6.49
N SER A 68 1.15 16.07 -7.38
CA SER A 68 1.15 16.44 -8.80
C SER A 68 0.06 15.71 -9.59
N GLU A 69 -0.16 16.11 -10.84
CA GLU A 69 -1.09 15.43 -11.75
C GLU A 69 -0.68 14.00 -12.09
N GLY A 70 0.63 13.73 -12.03
CA GLY A 70 1.21 12.43 -12.23
C GLY A 70 1.10 11.49 -11.02
N SER A 71 0.64 11.97 -9.85
CA SER A 71 0.55 11.09 -8.68
C SER A 71 -0.58 10.06 -8.82
N ILE A 72 -0.37 8.81 -8.38
CA ILE A 72 -1.42 7.80 -8.29
C ILE A 72 -1.66 7.55 -6.81
N LEU A 73 -2.84 7.85 -6.28
CA LEU A 73 -3.21 7.58 -4.88
C LEU A 73 -4.36 6.57 -4.81
N MET A 74 -4.26 5.57 -3.94
CA MET A 74 -5.34 4.61 -3.70
C MET A 74 -5.48 4.26 -2.21
N LYS A 75 -6.73 4.16 -1.74
CA LYS A 75 -7.07 3.57 -0.43
C LYS A 75 -7.14 2.06 -0.59
N LEU A 76 -6.41 1.34 0.26
CA LEU A 76 -6.34 -0.12 0.24
C LEU A 76 -7.39 -0.71 1.17
N SER A 77 -8.06 -1.76 0.69
CA SER A 77 -8.80 -2.66 1.55
C SER A 77 -7.84 -3.53 2.37
N GLN A 78 -8.35 -4.14 3.44
CA GLN A 78 -7.56 -5.08 4.25
C GLN A 78 -7.06 -6.27 3.42
N ASN A 79 -7.89 -6.81 2.51
CA ASN A 79 -7.49 -7.91 1.63
C ASN A 79 -6.34 -7.50 0.68
N GLU A 80 -6.39 -6.28 0.13
CA GLU A 80 -5.29 -5.77 -0.70
C GLU A 80 -4.02 -5.58 0.12
N ALA A 81 -4.13 -5.07 1.35
CA ALA A 81 -2.99 -4.95 2.27
C ALA A 81 -2.38 -6.33 2.60
N MET A 82 -3.19 -7.36 2.83
CA MET A 82 -2.73 -8.75 3.02
C MET A 82 -2.03 -9.32 1.79
N ALA A 83 -2.58 -9.09 0.59
CA ALA A 83 -1.99 -9.55 -0.66
C ALA A 83 -0.65 -8.85 -0.94
N LEU A 84 -0.57 -7.54 -0.66
CA LEU A 84 0.68 -6.77 -0.75
C LEU A 84 1.70 -7.27 0.27
N ALA A 85 1.30 -7.46 1.54
CA ALA A 85 2.19 -7.99 2.56
C ALA A 85 2.76 -9.35 2.16
N SER A 86 1.94 -10.23 1.58
CA SER A 86 2.35 -11.55 1.10
C SER A 86 3.43 -11.46 0.03
N VAL A 87 3.32 -10.53 -0.92
CA VAL A 87 4.34 -10.38 -1.97
C VAL A 87 5.61 -9.69 -1.46
N PHE A 88 5.49 -8.63 -0.67
CA PHE A 88 6.67 -7.93 -0.12
C PHE A 88 7.45 -8.80 0.88
N LEU A 89 6.78 -9.66 1.64
CA LEU A 89 7.40 -10.68 2.51
C LEU A 89 7.84 -11.96 1.75
N ARG A 90 7.72 -11.98 0.41
CA ARG A 90 8.10 -13.12 -0.44
C ARG A 90 7.38 -14.43 -0.15
N ILE A 91 6.19 -14.36 0.46
CA ILE A 91 5.30 -15.52 0.64
C ILE A 91 4.61 -15.84 -0.69
N LYS A 92 4.25 -14.81 -1.47
CA LYS A 92 3.64 -14.91 -2.80
C LYS A 92 4.59 -14.36 -3.86
N PRO A 93 4.76 -15.01 -5.03
CA PRO A 93 5.73 -14.57 -6.04
C PRO A 93 5.27 -13.31 -6.80
N THR A 94 3.95 -13.16 -7.03
CA THR A 94 3.41 -12.08 -7.86
C THR A 94 2.06 -11.59 -7.35
N LEU A 95 1.73 -10.33 -7.63
CA LEU A 95 0.43 -9.72 -7.34
C LEU A 95 -0.07 -8.93 -8.54
N LYS A 96 -1.36 -9.06 -8.85
CA LYS A 96 -2.03 -8.25 -9.87
C LYS A 96 -3.35 -7.70 -9.34
N PHE A 97 -3.47 -6.39 -9.39
CA PHE A 97 -4.73 -5.66 -9.28
C PHE A 97 -4.99 -5.04 -10.65
N GLU A 98 -6.03 -5.47 -11.35
CA GLU A 98 -6.35 -4.98 -12.70
C GLU A 98 -7.77 -4.43 -12.76
N LYS A 99 -7.96 -3.40 -13.59
CA LYS A 99 -9.23 -2.76 -13.88
C LYS A 99 -10.00 -2.32 -12.62
N ARG A 100 -9.29 -1.98 -11.54
CA ARG A 100 -9.91 -1.45 -10.33
C ARG A 100 -10.48 -0.07 -10.63
N LYS A 101 -11.80 0.02 -10.74
CA LYS A 101 -12.52 1.27 -11.00
C LYS A 101 -12.42 2.18 -9.77
N THR A 102 -12.01 3.41 -9.99
CA THR A 102 -11.71 4.40 -8.96
C THR A 102 -11.81 5.80 -9.58
N THR A 103 -11.43 6.80 -8.81
CA THR A 103 -11.33 8.19 -9.26
C THR A 103 -9.85 8.59 -9.29
N HIS A 104 -9.46 9.26 -10.35
CA HIS A 104 -8.24 10.07 -10.42
C HIS A 104 -8.66 11.53 -10.42
N ARG A 105 -8.40 12.24 -9.32
CA ARG A 105 -8.87 13.62 -9.13
C ARG A 105 -10.38 13.71 -9.28
N THR A 106 -10.87 14.23 -10.40
CA THR A 106 -12.29 14.39 -10.73
C THR A 106 -12.78 13.41 -11.81
N HIS A 107 -11.90 12.56 -12.36
CA HIS A 107 -12.21 11.66 -13.47
C HIS A 107 -12.28 10.20 -13.04
N GLN A 108 -13.22 9.44 -13.61
CA GLN A 108 -13.23 7.98 -13.42
C GLN A 108 -12.04 7.35 -14.13
N ALA A 109 -11.32 6.48 -13.43
CA ALA A 109 -10.12 5.82 -13.91
C ALA A 109 -10.07 4.35 -13.48
N TYR A 110 -9.31 3.56 -14.21
CA TYR A 110 -8.84 2.24 -13.81
C TYR A 110 -7.43 2.37 -13.25
N LYS A 111 -7.20 1.94 -12.01
CA LYS A 111 -5.85 1.78 -11.45
C LYS A 111 -5.44 0.32 -11.53
N ASN A 112 -4.24 0.07 -12.02
CA ASN A 112 -3.66 -1.27 -12.07
C ASN A 112 -2.33 -1.30 -11.34
N ILE A 113 -2.09 -2.37 -10.59
CA ILE A 113 -0.81 -2.66 -9.94
C ILE A 113 -0.41 -4.06 -10.32
N ASN A 114 0.82 -4.23 -10.79
CA ASN A 114 1.43 -5.53 -10.99
C ASN A 114 2.75 -5.56 -10.21
N ILE A 115 2.99 -6.64 -9.47
CA ILE A 115 4.22 -6.84 -8.73
C ILE A 115 4.74 -8.23 -9.08
N GLY A 116 6.02 -8.31 -9.43
CA GLY A 116 6.69 -9.57 -9.66
C GLY A 116 8.19 -9.52 -9.35
N PRO A 117 8.89 -10.65 -9.49
CA PRO A 117 10.34 -10.70 -9.33
C PRO A 117 11.04 -9.74 -10.28
N ASN A 118 12.14 -9.16 -9.81
CA ASN A 118 13.05 -8.37 -10.62
C ASN A 118 14.36 -9.14 -10.78
N ASP A 119 14.97 -9.12 -11.96
CA ASP A 119 16.22 -9.83 -12.29
C ASP A 119 17.38 -9.45 -11.35
N ARG A 120 17.29 -8.31 -10.67
CA ARG A 120 18.26 -7.82 -9.69
C ARG A 120 18.00 -8.32 -8.25
N GLY A 121 17.22 -9.39 -8.08
CA GLY A 121 16.91 -10.01 -6.78
C GLY A 121 15.81 -9.31 -5.96
N GLY A 122 15.27 -8.20 -6.46
CA GLY A 122 14.22 -7.39 -5.82
C GLY A 122 12.81 -7.73 -6.30
N LEU A 123 11.91 -6.74 -6.22
CA LEU A 123 10.61 -6.75 -6.89
C LEU A 123 10.58 -5.65 -7.96
N LEU A 124 9.76 -5.84 -8.99
CA LEU A 124 9.37 -4.79 -9.91
C LEU A 124 7.90 -4.48 -9.65
N VAL A 125 7.61 -3.25 -9.25
CA VAL A 125 6.26 -2.75 -9.02
C VAL A 125 5.88 -1.87 -10.20
N SER A 126 4.92 -2.32 -10.99
CA SER A 126 4.31 -1.54 -12.08
C SER A 126 2.99 -0.97 -11.61
N ALA A 127 2.82 0.35 -11.68
CA ALA A 127 1.59 1.04 -11.36
C ALA A 127 1.12 1.82 -12.58
N SER A 128 -0.14 1.64 -12.97
CA SER A 128 -0.73 2.39 -14.07
C SER A 128 -2.10 2.95 -13.72
N ILE A 129 -2.44 4.05 -14.38
CA ILE A 129 -3.76 4.63 -14.31
C ILE A 129 -4.22 5.04 -15.70
N VAL A 130 -5.42 4.58 -16.07
CA VAL A 130 -5.99 4.76 -17.39
C VAL A 130 -7.37 5.37 -17.23
N PRO A 131 -7.74 6.42 -17.99
CA PRO A 131 -9.07 6.98 -17.91
C PRO A 131 -10.13 5.98 -18.40
N VAL A 132 -11.30 5.97 -17.75
CA VAL A 132 -12.44 5.16 -18.23
C VAL A 132 -12.98 5.73 -19.55
N LYS A 133 -13.07 7.07 -19.63
CA LYS A 133 -13.44 7.79 -20.86
C LYS A 133 -12.17 8.32 -21.53
N MET A 134 -11.91 7.85 -22.75
CA MET A 134 -10.75 8.27 -23.54
C MET A 134 -10.67 9.80 -23.65
N GLY A 135 -9.43 10.33 -23.57
CA GLY A 135 -9.15 11.76 -23.71
C GLY A 135 -9.35 12.62 -22.45
N THR A 136 -9.80 12.05 -21.33
CA THR A 136 -9.98 12.83 -20.08
C THR A 136 -8.66 13.19 -19.38
N PHE A 137 -7.66 12.31 -19.44
CA PHE A 137 -6.27 12.62 -19.07
C PHE A 137 -5.32 11.63 -19.75
N LYS A 138 -4.01 11.96 -19.80
CA LYS A 138 -2.99 11.08 -20.36
C LYS A 138 -2.76 9.89 -19.42
N PRO A 139 -2.84 8.63 -19.89
CA PRO A 139 -2.52 7.47 -19.07
C PRO A 139 -1.12 7.59 -18.44
N LEU A 140 -1.00 7.19 -17.18
CA LEU A 140 0.29 7.15 -16.49
C LEU A 140 0.69 5.69 -16.29
N ASN A 141 1.99 5.43 -16.42
CA ASN A 141 2.58 4.13 -16.17
C ASN A 141 3.94 4.32 -15.51
N TYR A 142 4.11 3.71 -14.35
CA TYR A 142 5.32 3.75 -13.55
C TYR A 142 5.85 2.34 -13.36
N ASN A 143 7.16 2.19 -13.49
CA ASN A 143 7.89 0.98 -13.14
C ASN A 143 8.89 1.34 -12.05
N LEU A 144 8.73 0.73 -10.88
CA LEU A 144 9.55 0.95 -9.71
C LEU A 144 10.30 -0.34 -9.38
N PRO A 145 11.63 -0.40 -9.61
CA PRO A 145 12.45 -1.44 -9.02
C PRO A 145 12.54 -1.22 -7.50
N VAL A 146 12.22 -2.27 -6.74
CA VAL A 146 12.28 -2.30 -5.27
C VAL A 146 13.42 -3.23 -4.88
N THR A 147 14.35 -2.75 -4.04
CA THR A 147 15.48 -3.56 -3.58
C THR A 147 15.04 -4.64 -2.58
N GLN A 148 15.89 -5.63 -2.32
CA GLN A 148 15.59 -6.67 -1.32
C GLN A 148 15.29 -6.10 0.07
N MET A 149 16.08 -5.13 0.53
CA MET A 149 15.88 -4.50 1.82
C MET A 149 14.60 -3.68 1.87
N ASP A 150 14.27 -2.98 0.78
CA ASP A 150 13.00 -2.25 0.68
C ASP A 150 11.79 -3.19 0.65
N CYS A 151 11.95 -4.41 0.09
CA CYS A 151 10.90 -5.41 0.17
C CYS A 151 10.63 -5.81 1.62
N VAL A 152 11.70 -6.08 2.39
CA VAL A 152 11.58 -6.46 3.80
C VAL A 152 10.97 -5.34 4.63
N SER A 153 11.47 -4.11 4.51
CA SER A 153 10.96 -2.96 5.28
C SER A 153 9.50 -2.68 4.95
N THR A 154 9.12 -2.72 3.66
CA THR A 154 7.74 -2.55 3.21
C THR A 154 6.85 -3.68 3.71
N GLY A 155 7.31 -4.93 3.62
CA GLY A 155 6.56 -6.11 4.09
C GLY A 155 6.30 -6.07 5.60
N LEU A 156 7.30 -5.71 6.40
CA LEU A 156 7.17 -5.54 7.84
C LEU A 156 6.24 -4.38 8.21
N PHE A 157 6.31 -3.27 7.49
CA PHE A 157 5.39 -2.14 7.68
C PHE A 157 3.93 -2.57 7.42
N LEU A 158 3.68 -3.27 6.32
CA LEU A 158 2.35 -3.80 5.99
C LEU A 158 1.86 -4.81 7.03
N LEU A 159 2.74 -5.67 7.53
CA LEU A 159 2.42 -6.60 8.62
C LEU A 159 2.05 -5.84 9.91
N GLY A 160 2.79 -4.79 10.26
CA GLY A 160 2.48 -3.93 11.40
C GLY A 160 1.09 -3.30 11.29
N PHE A 161 0.71 -2.81 10.10
CA PHE A 161 -0.65 -2.34 9.85
C PHE A 161 -1.71 -3.45 10.00
N LEU A 162 -1.42 -4.66 9.54
CA LEU A 162 -2.35 -5.79 9.68
C LEU A 162 -2.52 -6.21 11.15
N THR A 163 -1.45 -6.19 11.94
CA THR A 163 -1.52 -6.43 13.39
C THR A 163 -2.32 -5.33 14.09
N LEU A 164 -2.19 -4.06 13.69
CA LEU A 164 -3.05 -2.99 14.17
C LEU A 164 -4.53 -3.27 13.87
N LYS A 165 -4.85 -3.80 12.69
CA LYS A 165 -6.22 -4.15 12.28
C LYS A 165 -6.78 -5.41 12.93
N MET A 166 -5.91 -6.29 13.42
CA MET A 166 -6.27 -7.57 14.01
C MET A 166 -5.54 -7.74 15.36
N PRO A 167 -5.87 -6.91 16.38
CA PRO A 167 -5.10 -6.84 17.62
C PRO A 167 -5.09 -8.13 18.44
N TRP A 168 -6.04 -9.04 18.18
CA TRP A 168 -6.17 -10.34 18.84
C TRP A 168 -5.41 -11.47 18.13
N VAL A 169 -4.78 -11.18 16.99
CA VAL A 169 -4.08 -12.17 16.17
C VAL A 169 -2.58 -11.84 16.19
N SER A 170 -1.75 -12.80 16.57
CA SER A 170 -0.31 -12.60 16.55
C SER A 170 0.20 -12.42 15.11
N SER A 171 1.26 -11.63 14.92
CA SER A 171 1.89 -11.43 13.62
C SER A 171 2.35 -12.76 13.00
N GLU A 172 2.81 -13.71 13.81
CA GLU A 172 3.15 -15.08 13.38
C GLU A 172 1.93 -15.85 12.85
N SER A 173 0.78 -15.71 13.49
CA SER A 173 -0.47 -16.32 13.04
C SER A 173 -0.91 -15.72 11.70
N ILE A 174 -0.77 -14.40 11.52
CA ILE A 174 -1.02 -13.72 10.24
C ILE A 174 -0.09 -14.28 9.17
N ILE A 175 1.23 -14.31 9.40
CA ILE A 175 2.20 -14.86 8.44
C ILE A 175 1.88 -16.31 8.09
N THR A 176 1.53 -17.13 9.09
CA THR A 176 1.18 -18.53 8.89
C THR A 176 -0.07 -18.67 8.03
N ALA A 177 -1.11 -17.88 8.29
CA ALA A 177 -2.33 -17.86 7.48
C ALA A 177 -2.05 -17.45 6.03
N LEU A 178 -1.19 -16.44 5.81
CA LEU A 178 -0.77 -16.03 4.46
C LEU A 178 -0.05 -17.17 3.74
N ARG A 179 0.91 -17.84 4.41
CA ARG A 179 1.61 -19.01 3.85
C ARG A 179 0.65 -20.14 3.48
N LEU A 180 -0.28 -20.47 4.38
CA LEU A 180 -1.28 -21.51 4.14
C LEU A 180 -2.22 -21.17 2.97
N SER A 181 -2.57 -19.88 2.79
CA SER A 181 -3.39 -19.45 1.66
C SER A 181 -2.68 -19.62 0.33
N GLU A 182 -1.37 -19.38 0.26
CA GLU A 182 -0.59 -19.56 -0.96
C GLU A 182 -0.31 -21.04 -1.24
N SER A 183 -0.03 -21.86 -0.21
CA SER A 183 0.15 -23.31 -0.39
C SER A 183 -1.06 -24.01 -1.01
N LYS A 184 -2.28 -23.51 -0.77
CA LYS A 184 -3.51 -24.02 -1.40
C LYS A 184 -3.68 -23.59 -2.85
N SER A 185 -3.03 -22.51 -3.27
CA SER A 185 -3.14 -21.98 -4.64
C SER A 185 -2.15 -22.60 -5.64
N GLY A 186 -1.20 -23.40 -5.14
CA GLY A 186 -0.25 -24.17 -5.94
C GLY A 186 -0.65 -25.64 -6.18
N GLN A 187 -1.86 -26.03 -5.79
CA GLN A 187 -2.52 -27.30 -6.15
C GLN A 187 -3.57 -27.03 -7.22
#